data_AF-A0A4R0YCM4-F1
#
_entry.id   AF-A0A4R0YCM4-F1
#
_cell.length_a   1.000
_cell.length_b   1.000
_cell.length_c   1.000
_cell.angle_alpha   90.00
_cell.angle_beta   90.00
_cell.angle_gamma   90.00
#
_symmetry.space_group_name_H-M   'P 1'
#
loop_
_entity.id
_entity.type
_entity.pdbx_description
1 polymer ?
#
loop_
_entity_poly.entity_id
_entity_poly.type
_entity_poly.pdbx_seq_one_letter_code
_entity_poly.pdbx_strand_id
1 'polypeptide(L)' 'MTGYTPNLTPGVTPEDVIPVESRKIPCDGGAGALGHPRVWLRMEEHQVTCPYCSRTYRLKEGFGDDGHH' A
#
# COMPACT_ATOMS: atom_id res chain seq x y z
N MET A 1 -8.74 13.12 0.90
CA MET A 1 -8.15 13.58 2.18
C MET A 1 -7.86 12.39 3.11
N THR A 2 -7.17 11.36 2.61
CA THR A 2 -6.48 10.34 3.45
C THR A 2 -5.12 10.09 2.78
N GLY A 3 -4.28 11.13 2.76
CA GLY A 3 -3.02 11.20 2.00
C GLY A 3 -1.91 10.33 2.57
N TYR A 4 -2.12 9.02 2.62
CA TYR A 4 -1.08 8.04 2.93
C TYR A 4 -0.32 7.56 1.68
N THR A 5 -0.38 8.34 0.60
CA THR A 5 0.55 8.21 -0.50
C THR A 5 1.94 8.62 0.01
N PRO A 6 2.95 7.75 -0.03
CA PRO A 6 4.30 8.15 0.33
C PRO A 6 4.84 9.12 -0.72
N ASN A 7 5.39 10.23 -0.28
CA ASN A 7 6.12 11.15 -1.14
C ASN A 7 7.44 10.48 -1.54
N LEU A 8 7.58 10.14 -2.83
CA LEU A 8 8.74 9.44 -3.37
C LEU A 8 9.93 10.41 -3.46
N THR A 9 10.71 10.51 -2.39
CA THR A 9 11.94 11.30 -2.36
C THR A 9 13.15 10.40 -2.68
N PRO A 10 13.83 10.59 -3.83
CA PRO A 10 15.00 9.79 -4.21
C PRO A 10 16.06 9.79 -3.09
N GLY A 11 16.53 8.61 -2.69
CA GLY A 11 17.53 8.45 -1.63
C GLY A 11 17.00 8.49 -0.19
N VAL A 12 15.69 8.71 0.02
CA VAL A 12 15.05 8.72 1.35
C VAL A 12 13.94 7.68 1.44
N THR A 13 13.12 7.52 0.41
CA THR A 13 12.07 6.49 0.42
C THR A 13 12.68 5.10 0.29
N PRO A 14 12.42 4.18 1.25
CA PRO A 14 12.88 2.81 1.15
C PRO A 14 12.28 2.16 -0.10
N GLU A 15 13.13 1.47 -0.86
CA GLU A 15 12.76 0.66 -2.02
C GLU A 15 11.95 -0.60 -1.67
N ASP A 16 11.70 -0.83 -0.38
CA ASP A 16 10.85 -1.89 0.15
C ASP A 16 9.36 -1.57 -0.14
N VAL A 17 8.99 -1.76 -1.39
CA VAL A 17 7.62 -1.69 -1.87
C VAL A 17 7.09 -3.10 -2.10
N ILE A 18 5.91 -3.38 -1.56
CA ILE A 18 5.26 -4.68 -1.71
C ILE A 18 4.33 -4.58 -2.94
N PRO A 19 4.64 -5.26 -4.05
CA PRO A 19 3.81 -5.21 -5.24
C PRO A 19 2.52 -6.00 -5.03
N VAL A 20 1.38 -5.35 -5.24
CA VAL A 20 0.04 -5.94 -5.10
C VAL A 20 -0.73 -5.85 -6.41
N GLU A 21 -1.74 -6.71 -6.56
CA GLU A 21 -2.59 -6.79 -7.74
C GLU A 21 -3.99 -6.16 -7.54
N SER A 22 -4.26 -5.62 -6.35
CA SER A 22 -5.56 -5.08 -5.98
C SER A 22 -5.43 -3.72 -5.31
N ARG A 23 -6.32 -2.79 -5.64
CA ARG A 23 -6.44 -1.48 -4.96
C ARG A 23 -6.97 -1.58 -3.52
N LYS A 24 -7.45 -2.76 -3.11
CA LYS A 24 -7.94 -3.05 -1.75
C LYS A 24 -7.05 -4.11 -1.11
N ILE A 25 -6.29 -3.70 -0.09
CA ILE A 25 -5.19 -4.49 0.47
C ILE A 25 -5.49 -4.77 1.93
N PRO A 26 -5.61 -6.04 2.35
CA PRO A 26 -5.66 -6.39 3.76
C PRO A 26 -4.23 -6.27 4.33
N CYS A 27 -4.03 -5.35 5.25
CA CYS A 27 -2.80 -5.25 6.03
C CYS A 27 -3.05 -5.81 7.42
N ASP A 28 -2.33 -6.86 7.80
CA ASP A 28 -2.43 -7.55 9.09
C ASP A 28 -1.25 -7.21 10.03
N GLY A 29 -0.51 -6.16 9.69
CA GLY A 29 0.64 -5.70 10.46
C GLY A 29 1.93 -6.53 10.36
N GLY A 30 1.90 -7.63 9.60
CA GLY A 30 3.00 -8.60 9.55
C GLY A 30 2.99 -9.46 10.82
N ALA A 31 3.18 -10.77 10.67
CA ALA A 31 2.97 -11.80 11.69
C ALA A 31 3.90 -11.70 12.93
N GLY A 32 3.81 -10.62 13.70
CA GLY A 32 4.60 -10.35 14.89
C GLY A 32 3.77 -9.67 15.98
N ALA A 33 4.22 -9.76 17.22
CA ALA A 33 3.52 -9.25 18.40
C ALA A 33 3.31 -7.72 18.43
N LEU A 34 3.98 -6.98 17.54
CA LEU A 34 3.87 -5.52 17.38
C LEU A 34 3.04 -5.12 16.15
N GLY A 35 2.40 -6.07 15.46
CA GLY A 35 1.49 -5.78 14.35
C GLY A 35 0.18 -5.12 14.80
N HIS A 36 -0.48 -4.40 13.90
CA HIS A 36 -1.84 -3.89 14.11
C HIS A 36 -2.90 -4.92 13.69
N PRO A 37 -4.13 -4.85 14.23
CA PRO A 37 -5.23 -5.69 13.76
C PRO A 37 -5.48 -5.51 12.26
N ARG A 38 -6.05 -6.53 11.60
CA ARG A 38 -6.36 -6.48 10.17
C ARG A 38 -7.14 -5.22 9.79
N VAL A 39 -6.54 -4.38 8.96
CA VAL A 39 -7.21 -3.22 8.34
C VAL A 39 -7.22 -3.35 6.83
N TRP A 40 -8.18 -2.69 6.20
CA TRP A 40 -8.28 -2.63 4.75
C TRP A 40 -7.80 -1.28 4.25
N LEU A 41 -6.67 -1.29 3.55
CA LEU A 41 -6.12 -0.11 2.89
C LEU A 41 -6.73 0.00 1.49
N ARG A 42 -7.17 1.20 1.12
CA ARG A 42 -7.62 1.52 -0.24
C ARG A 42 -6.57 2.41 -0.90
N MET A 43 -6.09 2.00 -2.06
CA MET A 43 -5.26 2.81 -2.93
C MET A 43 -6.16 3.69 -3.80
N GLU A 44 -5.93 5.00 -3.78
CA GLU A 44 -6.59 5.93 -4.71
C GLU A 44 -5.78 6.11 -6.01
N GLU A 45 -4.49 5.79 -5.97
CA GLU A 45 -3.53 6.00 -7.05
C GLU A 45 -2.79 4.68 -7.36
N HIS A 46 -1.45 4.68 -7.35
CA HIS A 46 -0.63 3.50 -7.65
C HIS A 46 0.00 2.89 -6.40
N GLN A 47 -0.10 3.54 -5.24
CA GLN A 47 0.52 3.07 -4.01
C GLN A 47 -0.22 3.58 -2.77
N VAL A 48 -0.07 2.87 -1.66
CA VAL A 48 -0.57 3.28 -0.34
C VAL A 48 0.39 2.80 0.74
N THR A 49 0.66 3.65 1.74
CA THR A 49 1.44 3.27 2.92
C THR A 49 0.51 2.97 4.09
N CYS A 50 0.77 1.85 4.78
CA CYS A 50 0.07 1.56 6.01
C CYS A 50 0.52 2.53 7.12
N PRO A 51 -0.38 3.27 7.78
CA PRO A 51 -0.01 4.21 8.86
C PRO A 51 0.55 3.52 10.11
N TYR A 52 0.33 2.21 10.26
CA TYR A 52 0.71 1.45 11.44
C TYR A 52 2.05 0.74 11.29
N CYS A 53 2.27 0.08 10.15
CA CYS A 53 3.50 -0.70 9.90
C CYS A 53 4.47 -0.02 8.95
N SER A 54 4.15 1.20 8.49
CA SER A 54 4.96 1.96 7.53
C SER A 54 5.37 1.16 6.28
N ARG A 55 4.58 0.14 5.93
CA ARG A 55 4.79 -0.68 4.72
C ARG A 55 4.12 0.00 3.55
N THR A 56 4.84 0.13 2.45
CA THR A 56 4.30 0.69 1.21
C THR A 56 3.88 -0.44 0.29
N TYR A 57 2.61 -0.43 -0.11
CA TYR A 57 2.08 -1.33 -1.12
C TYR A 57 1.99 -0.56 -2.43
N ARG A 58 2.41 -1.18 -3.53
CA ARG A 58 2.36 -0.59 -4.88
C ARG A 58 1.60 -1.50 -5.82
N LEU A 59 0.64 -0.94 -6.56
CA LEU A 59 -0.12 -1.65 -7.56
C LEU A 59 0.78 -2.00 -8.75
N LYS A 60 0.75 -3.27 -9.18
CA LYS A 60 1.45 -3.72 -10.39
C LYS A 60 0.82 -3.08 -11.62
N GLU A 61 1.65 -2.73 -12.60
CA GLU A 61 1.19 -2.22 -13.89
C GLU A 61 0.25 -3.24 -14.56
N GLY A 62 -0.92 -2.78 -14.99
CA GLY A 62 -1.96 -3.63 -15.60
C GLY A 62 -2.95 -4.30 -14.63
N PHE A 63 -2.76 -4.13 -13.31
CA PHE A 63 -3.68 -4.64 -12.30
C PHE A 63 -4.44 -3.49 -11.64
N GLY A 64 -5.76 -3.64 -11.44
CA GLY A 64 -6.59 -2.63 -10.79
C GLY A 64 -7.18 -1.56 -11.71
N ASP A 65 -7.10 -1.72 -13.03
CA ASP A 65 -8.02 -1.06 -13.94
C ASP A 65 -9.41 -1.68 -13.73
N ASP A 66 -10.32 -0.91 -13.15
CA ASP A 66 -11.75 -1.18 -13.21
C ASP A 66 -12.18 -1.10 -14.68
N GLY A 67 -11.99 -2.24 -15.34
CA GLY A 67 -12.17 -2.42 -16.77
C GLY A 67 -13.45 -1.75 -17.26
N HIS A 68 -13.22 -0.75 -18.09
CA HIS A 68 -14.17 -0.22 -19.05
C HIS A 68 -14.76 -1.40 -19.86
N HIS A 69 -16.03 -1.73 -19.62
CA HIS A 69 -16.91 -2.39 -20.58
C HIS A 69 -18.25 -1.66 -20.59
#